data_AF-A0A973D456-F1
#
_entry.id   AF-A0A973D456-F1
#
_cell.length_a   1.000
_cell.length_b   1.000
_cell.length_c   1.000
_cell.angle_alpha   90.00
_cell.angle_beta   90.00
_cell.angle_gamma   90.00
#
_symmetry.space_group_name_H-M   'P 1'
#
loop_
_entity.id
_entity.type
_entity.pdbx_description
1 polymer ?
#
loop_
_entity_poly.entity_id
_entity_poly.type
_entity_poly.pdbx_seq_one_letter_code
_entity_poly.pdbx_strand_id
1 'polypeptide(L)'
;MGFCSFNNSPHSIRRFLFSVMILSFLMLPIPLGAQDDFIRGDCLGDGEIQFGDLVYMLCIFCDPGPTYCVDACDADDDGIYDLPDAVYLLNYLFNSDVPPSAPFPGCGPDPTADSLACSNYQYDCQ
;
A
#
# COMPACT_ATOMS: atom_id res chain seq x y z
N MET A 1 3.97 52.95 -19.52
CA MET A 1 2.92 52.42 -18.63
C MET A 1 1.76 51.99 -19.51
N GLY A 2 1.78 50.74 -20.01
CA GLY A 2 0.74 50.20 -20.88
C GLY A 2 -0.09 49.20 -20.09
N PHE A 3 -1.30 49.59 -19.67
CA PHE A 3 -2.25 48.68 -19.03
C PHE A 3 -2.94 47.87 -20.12
N CYS A 4 -2.65 46.57 -20.20
CA CYS A 4 -3.42 45.64 -21.02
C CYS A 4 -4.86 45.60 -20.50
N SER A 5 -5.79 46.01 -21.37
CA SER A 5 -7.23 45.96 -21.11
C SER A 5 -7.68 44.50 -21.05
N PHE A 6 -7.95 43.99 -19.85
CA PHE A 6 -8.58 42.67 -19.67
C PHE A 6 -9.99 42.72 -20.24
N ASN A 7 -10.16 42.15 -21.44
CA ASN A 7 -11.45 42.05 -22.10
C ASN A 7 -12.29 40.99 -21.35
N ASN A 8 -13.15 41.45 -20.44
CA ASN A 8 -14.08 40.64 -19.66
C ASN A 8 -15.27 40.16 -20.51
N SER A 9 -14.99 39.25 -21.46
CA SER A 9 -16.02 38.50 -22.15
C SER A 9 -16.46 37.29 -21.31
N PRO A 10 -17.77 37.04 -21.14
CA PRO A 10 -18.30 36.01 -20.22
C PRO A 10 -17.84 34.58 -20.56
N HIS A 11 -17.46 34.33 -21.83
CA HIS A 11 -16.88 33.06 -22.28
C HIS A 11 -15.45 32.81 -21.77
N SER A 12 -14.65 33.86 -21.54
CA SER A 12 -13.25 33.74 -21.08
C SER A 12 -13.18 33.34 -19.61
N ILE A 13 -14.04 33.95 -18.78
CA ILE A 13 -14.16 33.65 -17.34
C ILE A 13 -14.64 32.21 -17.13
N ARG A 14 -15.64 31.76 -17.90
CA ARG A 14 -16.17 30.39 -17.77
C ARG A 14 -15.14 29.32 -18.13
N ARG A 15 -14.28 29.57 -19.13
CA ARG A 15 -13.18 28.68 -19.50
C ARG A 15 -12.06 28.67 -18.46
N PHE A 16 -11.74 29.84 -17.91
CA PHE A 16 -10.73 29.97 -16.84
C PHE A 16 -11.18 29.26 -15.56
N LEU A 17 -12.43 29.47 -15.14
CA LEU A 17 -13.01 28.79 -13.97
C LEU A 17 -13.07 27.27 -14.16
N PHE A 18 -13.41 26.79 -15.36
CA PHE A 18 -13.36 25.36 -15.68
C PHE A 18 -11.93 24.80 -15.56
N SER A 19 -10.94 25.55 -16.07
CA SER A 19 -9.54 25.12 -16.03
C SER A 19 -8.97 25.13 -14.60
N VAL A 20 -9.35 26.10 -13.76
CA VAL A 20 -8.95 26.17 -12.34
C VAL A 20 -9.62 25.06 -11.53
N MET A 21 -10.88 24.72 -11.80
CA MET A 21 -11.55 23.58 -11.16
C MET A 21 -10.92 22.24 -11.54
N ILE A 22 -10.57 22.03 -12.82
CA ILE A 22 -9.88 20.81 -13.26
C ILE A 22 -8.49 20.72 -12.62
N LEU A 23 -7.74 21.81 -12.57
CA LEU A 23 -6.42 21.85 -11.94
C LEU A 23 -6.47 21.67 -10.42
N SER A 24 -7.54 22.15 -9.75
CA SER A 24 -7.73 21.90 -8.31
C SER A 24 -8.18 20.47 -8.01
N PHE A 25 -8.93 19.84 -8.92
CA PHE A 25 -9.37 18.45 -8.77
C PHE A 25 -8.23 17.45 -9.08
N LEU A 26 -7.30 17.81 -9.97
CA LEU A 26 -6.07 17.05 -10.27
C LEU A 26 -5.04 17.08 -9.12
N MET A 27 -5.21 17.97 -8.14
CA MET A 27 -4.32 18.12 -6.98
C MET A 27 -4.95 17.57 -5.68
N LEU A 28 -6.11 16.92 -5.78
CA LEU A 28 -6.62 16.13 -4.65
C LEU A 28 -5.71 14.90 -4.50
N PRO A 29 -5.26 14.56 -3.27
CA PRO A 29 -4.66 13.26 -3.05
C PRO A 29 -5.69 12.21 -3.47
N ILE A 30 -5.32 11.37 -4.44
CA ILE A 30 -6.06 10.16 -4.72
C ILE A 30 -6.09 9.42 -3.38
N PRO A 31 -7.25 9.04 -2.83
CA PRO A 31 -7.24 8.09 -1.73
C PRO A 31 -6.60 6.84 -2.30
N LEU A 32 -5.34 6.60 -1.90
CA LEU A 32 -4.69 5.30 -2.04
C LEU A 32 -5.75 4.30 -1.59
N GLY A 33 -6.13 3.40 -2.49
CA GLY A 33 -7.34 2.60 -2.32
C GLY A 33 -7.32 1.99 -0.93
N ALA A 34 -8.47 2.04 -0.24
CA ALA A 34 -8.64 1.27 0.98
C ALA A 34 -8.37 -0.19 0.60
N GLN A 35 -7.20 -0.70 0.98
CA GLN A 35 -6.86 -2.09 0.84
C GLN A 35 -7.53 -2.89 1.95
N ASP A 36 -7.60 -4.20 1.81
CA ASP A 36 -8.11 -5.06 2.85
C ASP A 36 -7.22 -4.96 4.09
N ASP A 37 -7.82 -4.97 5.28
CA ASP A 37 -7.07 -5.13 6.53
C ASP A 37 -6.34 -6.47 6.50
N PHE A 38 -5.14 -6.50 7.06
CA PHE A 38 -4.26 -7.68 7.04
C PHE A 38 -3.42 -7.75 8.31
N ILE A 39 -2.66 -8.84 8.45
CA ILE A 39 -1.62 -8.99 9.46
C ILE A 39 -0.26 -8.96 8.75
N ARG A 40 0.61 -8.02 9.10
CA ARG A 40 1.97 -7.90 8.55
C ARG A 40 2.78 -9.15 8.90
N GLY A 41 3.34 -9.77 7.88
CA GLY A 41 4.04 -11.06 7.96
C GLY A 41 3.20 -12.28 7.62
N ASP A 42 1.88 -12.16 7.43
CA ASP A 42 0.99 -13.25 6.98
C ASP A 42 0.79 -13.19 5.45
N CYS A 43 1.79 -13.65 4.71
CA CYS A 43 1.80 -13.67 3.25
C CYS A 43 0.71 -14.58 2.65
N LEU A 44 0.42 -15.69 3.32
CA LEU A 44 -0.60 -16.64 2.86
C LEU A 44 -2.01 -16.12 3.12
N GLY A 45 -2.14 -15.14 4.01
CA GLY A 45 -3.41 -14.55 4.40
C GLY A 45 -4.31 -15.54 5.11
N ASP A 46 -3.76 -16.48 5.87
CA ASP A 46 -4.51 -17.51 6.60
C ASP A 46 -4.76 -17.16 8.08
N GLY A 47 -4.29 -15.99 8.51
CA GLY A 47 -4.44 -15.42 9.85
C GLY A 47 -3.31 -15.82 10.81
N GLU A 48 -2.34 -16.62 10.37
CA GLU A 48 -1.28 -17.16 11.22
C GLU A 48 0.10 -16.88 10.62
N ILE A 49 0.97 -16.18 11.37
CA ILE A 49 2.35 -15.94 10.92
C ILE A 49 3.21 -17.15 11.24
N GLN A 50 3.58 -17.93 10.23
CA GLN A 50 4.26 -19.20 10.41
C GLN A 50 5.34 -19.47 9.35
N PHE A 51 5.94 -20.67 9.40
CA PHE A 51 6.97 -21.08 8.46
C PHE A 51 6.47 -21.16 6.99
N GLY A 52 5.16 -21.35 6.79
CA GLY A 52 4.53 -21.34 5.47
C GLY A 52 4.71 -20.01 4.74
N ASP A 53 4.52 -18.90 5.46
CA ASP A 53 4.70 -17.54 4.94
C ASP A 53 6.13 -17.30 4.49
N LEU A 54 7.10 -17.69 5.32
CA LEU A 54 8.52 -17.59 4.98
C LEU A 54 8.86 -18.34 3.69
N VAL A 55 8.34 -19.56 3.53
CA VAL A 55 8.57 -20.36 2.31
C VAL A 55 7.93 -19.68 1.10
N TYR A 56 6.76 -19.09 1.26
CA TYR A 56 6.09 -18.31 0.22
C TYR A 56 6.92 -17.09 -0.19
N MET A 57 7.44 -16.33 0.78
CA MET A 57 8.29 -15.15 0.55
C MET A 57 9.55 -15.49 -0.24
N LEU A 58 10.20 -16.60 0.12
CA LEU A 58 11.40 -17.06 -0.57
C LEU A 58 11.13 -17.54 -2.00
N CYS A 59 9.86 -17.76 -2.36
CA CYS A 59 9.48 -18.13 -3.71
C CYS A 59 9.38 -16.94 -4.68
N ILE A 60 9.88 -15.77 -4.30
CA ILE A 60 10.08 -14.63 -5.22
C ILE A 60 10.95 -14.98 -6.44
N PHE A 61 11.81 -16.00 -6.31
CA PHE A 61 12.64 -16.53 -7.41
C PHE A 61 12.01 -17.72 -8.15
N CYS A 62 10.83 -18.16 -7.73
CA CYS A 62 10.03 -19.17 -8.43
C CYS A 62 8.66 -18.60 -8.82
N ASP A 63 7.75 -19.47 -9.28
CA ASP A 63 6.36 -19.11 -9.50
C ASP A 63 5.61 -19.33 -8.17
N PRO A 64 5.32 -18.27 -7.38
CA PRO A 64 4.76 -18.40 -6.04
C PRO A 64 3.29 -18.87 -6.06
N GLY A 65 2.65 -18.94 -7.24
CA GLY A 65 1.21 -19.14 -7.36
C GLY A 65 0.45 -17.82 -7.16
N PRO A 66 -0.85 -17.85 -6.83
CA PRO A 66 -1.63 -16.63 -6.64
C PRO A 66 -1.09 -15.80 -5.46
N THR A 67 -1.05 -14.48 -5.64
CA THR A 67 -0.71 -13.50 -4.61
C THR A 67 -1.95 -13.12 -3.81
N TYR A 68 -1.94 -13.36 -2.50
CA TYR A 68 -3.05 -13.03 -1.61
C TYR A 68 -2.96 -11.55 -1.19
N CYS A 69 -1.87 -11.19 -0.53
CA CYS A 69 -1.62 -9.84 -0.07
C CYS A 69 -0.13 -9.53 -0.17
N VAL A 70 0.27 -8.65 -1.08
CA VAL A 70 1.69 -8.31 -1.27
C VAL A 70 2.18 -7.43 -0.12
N ASP A 71 1.30 -6.59 0.41
CA ASP A 71 1.62 -5.72 1.55
C ASP A 71 1.83 -6.50 2.85
N ALA A 72 1.09 -7.60 3.07
CA ALA A 72 1.39 -8.53 4.17
C ALA A 72 2.76 -9.20 4.04
N CYS A 73 3.30 -9.28 2.81
CA CYS A 73 4.62 -9.82 2.53
C CYS A 73 5.76 -8.81 2.66
N ASP A 74 5.45 -7.51 2.75
CA ASP A 74 6.39 -6.47 3.12
C ASP A 74 6.52 -6.44 4.65
N ALA A 75 7.37 -7.32 5.15
CA ALA A 75 7.50 -7.61 6.57
C ALA A 75 8.33 -6.56 7.30
N ASP A 76 9.26 -5.89 6.60
CA ASP A 76 10.07 -4.82 7.16
C ASP A 76 9.54 -3.40 6.87
N ASP A 77 8.42 -3.30 6.14
CA ASP A 77 7.59 -2.11 5.95
C ASP A 77 8.35 -0.99 5.21
N ASP A 78 9.10 -1.37 4.17
CA ASP A 78 9.93 -0.48 3.36
C ASP A 78 9.29 -0.07 2.02
N GLY A 79 8.12 -0.64 1.70
CA GLY A 79 7.34 -0.45 0.49
C GLY A 79 7.76 -1.34 -0.67
N ILE A 80 8.61 -2.35 -0.44
CA ILE A 80 9.17 -3.24 -1.45
C ILE A 80 9.17 -4.69 -0.94
N TYR A 81 8.30 -5.53 -1.51
CA TYR A 81 8.41 -6.97 -1.28
C TYR A 81 9.64 -7.58 -1.99
N ASP A 82 10.67 -7.94 -1.22
CA ASP A 82 11.90 -8.58 -1.67
C ASP A 82 12.52 -9.61 -0.68
N LEU A 83 13.84 -9.84 -0.74
CA LEU A 83 14.53 -10.85 0.08
C LEU A 83 14.73 -10.42 1.54
N PRO A 84 15.14 -9.16 1.83
CA PRO A 84 15.06 -8.55 3.16
C PRO A 84 13.82 -8.91 3.98
N ASP A 85 12.62 -8.89 3.40
CA ASP A 85 11.39 -9.26 4.11
C ASP A 85 11.42 -10.68 4.66
N ALA A 86 11.85 -11.63 3.82
CA ALA A 86 11.95 -13.03 4.21
C ALA A 86 12.99 -13.21 5.34
N VAL A 87 14.09 -12.46 5.28
CA VAL A 87 15.12 -12.46 6.34
C VAL A 87 14.57 -11.84 7.63
N TYR A 88 13.80 -10.76 7.51
CA TYR A 88 13.14 -10.09 8.63
C TYR A 88 12.18 -11.06 9.33
N LEU A 89 11.28 -11.70 8.58
CA LEU A 89 10.31 -12.64 9.13
C LEU A 89 10.98 -13.87 9.76
N LEU A 90 12.04 -14.40 9.12
CA LEU A 90 12.86 -15.48 9.68
C LEU A 90 13.44 -15.11 11.05
N ASN A 91 13.99 -13.90 11.20
CA ASN A 91 14.57 -13.44 12.46
C ASN A 91 13.50 -13.29 13.56
N TYR A 92 12.34 -12.73 13.23
CA TYR A 92 11.23 -12.66 14.16
C TYR A 92 10.79 -14.07 14.64
N LEU A 93 10.56 -14.99 13.71
CA LEU A 93 10.07 -16.34 14.00
C LEU A 93 11.05 -17.21 14.81
N PHE A 94 12.35 -17.13 14.51
CA PHE A 94 13.34 -18.06 15.08
C PHE A 94 14.31 -17.45 16.10
N ASN A 95 14.54 -16.13 16.03
CA ASN A 95 15.44 -15.44 16.95
C ASN A 95 14.70 -14.57 17.97
N SER A 96 13.37 -14.51 17.92
CA SER A 96 12.55 -13.62 18.77
C SER A 96 13.06 -12.17 18.70
N ASP A 97 13.43 -11.75 17.49
CA ASP A 97 13.93 -10.40 17.21
C ASP A 97 12.76 -9.39 17.17
N VAL A 98 13.00 -8.19 16.64
CA VAL A 98 11.98 -7.14 16.48
C VAL A 98 10.75 -7.69 15.74
N PRO A 99 9.53 -7.57 16.33
CA PRO A 99 8.30 -7.96 15.66
C PRO A 99 7.96 -6.99 14.52
N PRO A 100 7.21 -7.43 13.49
CA PRO A 100 6.72 -6.56 12.42
C PRO A 100 6.02 -5.30 12.96
N SER A 101 6.13 -4.21 12.20
CA SER A 101 5.35 -2.99 12.47
C SER A 101 3.85 -3.27 12.30
N ALA A 102 3.01 -2.32 12.73
CA ALA A 102 1.58 -2.45 12.50
C ALA A 102 1.27 -2.57 10.99
N PRO A 103 0.25 -3.36 10.58
CA PRO A 103 -0.71 -4.08 11.43
C PRO A 103 -0.21 -5.45 11.93
N PHE A 104 0.17 -5.55 13.19
CA PHE A 104 0.67 -6.76 13.85
C PHE A 104 0.45 -6.65 15.38
N PRO A 105 0.16 -7.75 16.11
CA PRO A 105 -0.10 -9.11 15.65
C PRO A 105 -1.56 -9.34 15.23
N GLY A 106 -2.40 -8.32 15.31
CA GLY A 106 -3.80 -8.39 14.89
C GLY A 106 -4.00 -7.66 13.57
N CYS A 107 -5.14 -7.95 12.94
CA CYS A 107 -5.55 -7.27 11.73
C CYS A 107 -5.63 -5.75 11.93
N GLY A 108 -5.31 -5.04 10.86
CA GLY A 108 -5.59 -3.62 10.74
C GLY A 108 -5.20 -3.09 9.36
N PRO A 109 -5.45 -1.80 9.13
CA PRO A 109 -4.99 -1.14 7.92
C PRO A 109 -3.48 -0.96 7.96
N ASP A 110 -2.87 -0.85 6.78
CA ASP A 110 -1.49 -0.37 6.67
C ASP A 110 -1.40 1.09 7.17
N PRO A 111 -0.60 1.37 8.23
CA PRO A 111 -0.38 2.74 8.70
C PRO A 111 0.65 3.50 7.88
N THR A 112 1.49 2.81 7.10
CA THR A 112 2.39 3.43 6.13
C THR A 112 1.63 3.59 4.81
N ALA A 113 2.26 4.23 3.83
CA ALA A 113 1.59 4.54 2.58
C ALA A 113 2.58 4.33 1.45
N ASP A 114 2.31 3.35 0.61
CA ASP A 114 3.17 2.99 -0.51
C ASP A 114 2.35 2.50 -1.72
N SER A 115 3.00 1.77 -2.63
CA SER A 115 2.38 1.27 -3.85
C SER A 115 1.98 -0.20 -3.80
N LEU A 116 2.28 -0.88 -2.70
CA LEU A 116 1.81 -2.23 -2.43
C LEU A 116 0.32 -2.21 -2.14
N ALA A 117 -0.30 -3.37 -2.31
CA ALA A 117 -1.74 -3.50 -2.16
C ALA A 117 -2.09 -4.86 -1.57
N CYS A 118 -3.10 -4.84 -0.73
CA CYS A 118 -3.79 -6.01 -0.22
C CYS A 118 -5.21 -6.06 -0.79
N SER A 119 -5.46 -6.94 -1.77
CA SER A 119 -6.78 -7.02 -2.44
C SER A 119 -7.44 -8.39 -2.33
N ASN A 120 -6.75 -9.37 -1.75
CA ASN A 120 -7.21 -10.74 -1.65
C ASN A 120 -6.68 -11.37 -0.36
N TYR A 121 -6.86 -10.67 0.75
CA TYR A 121 -6.57 -11.24 2.06
C TYR A 121 -7.68 -12.23 2.42
N GLN A 122 -7.30 -13.50 2.57
CA GLN A 122 -8.26 -14.61 2.66
C GLN A 122 -8.86 -14.75 4.06
N TYR A 123 -8.12 -14.36 5.10
CA TYR A 123 -8.56 -14.34 6.48
C TYR A 123 -9.49 -13.14 6.74
N ASP A 124 -10.59 -13.39 7.45
CA ASP A 124 -11.61 -12.37 7.71
C ASP A 124 -11.24 -11.54 8.96
N CYS A 125 -10.88 -10.28 8.74
CA CYS A 125 -10.44 -9.34 9.78
C CYS A 125 -11.58 -8.65 10.57
N GLN A 126 -12.66 -9.38 10.89
CA GLN A 126 -13.85 -8.86 11.60
C GLN A 126 -13.90 -9.10 13.11
#